data_AF-A0AAV0YDX3-F1
#
_entry.id   AF-A0AAV0YDX3-F1
#
_cell.length_a   1.000
_cell.length_b   1.000
_cell.length_c   1.000
_cell.angle_alpha   90.00
_cell.angle_beta   90.00
_cell.angle_gamma   90.00
#
_symmetry.space_group_name_H-M   'P 1'
#
loop_
_entity.id
_entity.type
_entity.pdbx_description
1 polymer ?
#
loop_
_entity_poly.entity_id
_entity_poly.type
_entity_poly.pdbx_seq_one_letter_code
_entity_poly.pdbx_strand_id
1 'polypeptide(L)'
;MPFLDKCCVENCMGISKSRFSVPKLSHEKWEKALGKVLNKRSRVCGDHFEPQDIINTWVSGEGSSKYTICLKKPRLRSGAVPLLY
;
A
#
# COMPACT_ATOMS: atom_id res chain seq x y z
N MET A 1 0.09 22.45 -10.62
CA MET A 1 0.62 21.31 -11.40
C MET A 1 0.64 20.09 -10.47
N PRO A 2 -0.16 19.03 -10.70
CA PRO A 2 -0.12 17.90 -9.79
C PRO A 2 1.14 17.09 -10.09
N PHE A 3 1.95 16.88 -9.06
CA PHE A 3 3.05 15.93 -9.09
C PHE A 3 2.50 14.56 -9.51
N LEU A 4 2.83 14.13 -10.73
CA LEU A 4 2.72 12.73 -11.09
C LEU A 4 3.77 11.97 -10.27
N ASP A 5 3.47 11.64 -9.01
CA ASP A 5 4.13 10.50 -8.36
C ASP A 5 3.65 9.25 -9.09
N LYS A 6 4.32 8.96 -10.20
CA LYS A 6 4.07 7.79 -11.04
C LYS A 6 4.25 6.55 -10.16
N CYS A 7 3.24 5.67 -10.17
CA CYS A 7 3.38 4.36 -9.55
C CYS A 7 4.62 3.68 -10.16
N CYS A 8 5.34 2.93 -9.34
CA CYS A 8 6.50 2.20 -9.82
C CYS A 8 6.10 1.07 -10.78
N VAL A 9 4.86 0.58 -10.72
CA VAL A 9 4.32 -0.47 -11.59
C VAL A 9 4.09 0.06 -13.00
N GLU A 10 4.60 -0.67 -13.99
CA GLU A 10 4.41 -0.33 -15.40
C GLU A 10 2.94 -0.55 -15.75
N ASN A 11 2.34 0.40 -16.48
CA ASN A 11 0.89 0.44 -16.78
C ASN A 11 -0.09 0.71 -15.61
N CYS A 12 0.35 1.14 -14.39
CA CYS A 12 -0.63 1.63 -13.39
C CYS A 12 -1.30 2.90 -13.92
N MET A 13 -2.63 2.86 -14.06
CA MET A 13 -3.45 4.04 -14.41
C MET A 13 -3.45 5.11 -13.30
N GLY A 14 -2.90 4.81 -12.12
CA GLY A 14 -2.63 5.78 -11.06
C GLY A 14 -3.91 6.35 -10.42
N ILE A 15 -5.03 5.64 -10.55
CA ILE A 15 -6.37 6.09 -10.14
C ILE A 15 -6.49 6.11 -8.61
N SER A 16 -5.78 5.21 -7.91
CA SER A 16 -5.75 5.21 -6.44
C SER A 16 -5.20 6.49 -5.82
N LYS A 17 -5.98 7.03 -4.86
CA LYS A 17 -5.56 8.11 -3.95
C LYS A 17 -4.52 7.64 -2.92
N SER A 18 -4.49 6.34 -2.61
CA SER A 18 -3.57 5.75 -1.63
C SER A 18 -2.28 5.30 -2.32
N ARG A 19 -1.12 5.78 -1.83
CA ARG A 19 0.20 5.40 -2.32
C ARG A 19 1.07 4.95 -1.16
N PHE A 20 1.71 3.80 -1.31
CA PHE A 20 2.54 3.20 -0.27
C PHE A 20 4.00 3.23 -0.66
N SER A 21 4.85 3.63 0.28
CA SER A 21 6.29 3.55 0.15
C SER A 21 6.75 2.11 0.38
N VAL A 22 7.85 1.73 -0.28
CA VAL A 22 8.41 0.38 -0.16
C VAL A 22 8.84 0.12 1.30
N PRO A 23 8.29 -0.89 1.98
CA PRO A 23 8.66 -1.23 3.34
C PRO A 23 10.05 -1.86 3.38
N LYS A 24 10.89 -1.48 4.36
CA LYS A 24 12.26 -2.02 4.51
C LYS A 24 12.29 -3.54 4.69
N LEU A 25 11.32 -4.09 5.42
CA LEU A 25 11.23 -5.52 5.75
C LEU A 25 10.71 -6.40 4.60
N SER A 26 9.97 -5.83 3.65
CA SER A 26 9.39 -6.59 2.53
C SER A 26 9.88 -6.09 1.18
N HIS A 27 10.98 -5.33 1.18
CA HIS A 27 11.59 -4.76 -0.02
C HIS A 27 11.96 -5.87 -1.01
N GLU A 28 12.66 -6.91 -0.57
CA GLU A 28 13.03 -8.05 -1.42
C GLU A 28 11.83 -8.77 -2.04
N LYS A 29 10.71 -8.87 -1.31
CA LYS A 29 9.49 -9.54 -1.77
C LYS A 29 8.81 -8.72 -2.84
N TRP A 30 8.79 -7.40 -2.67
CA TRP A 30 8.25 -6.49 -3.66
C TRP A 30 9.10 -6.46 -4.93
N GLU A 31 10.42 -6.52 -4.82
CA GLU A 31 11.31 -6.60 -6.00
C GLU A 31 11.10 -7.88 -6.77
N LYS A 32 10.99 -9.03 -6.08
CA LYS A 32 10.66 -10.31 -6.71
C LYS A 32 9.28 -10.30 -7.36
N ALA A 33 8.27 -9.75 -6.69
CA ALA A 33 6.91 -9.71 -7.22
C ALA A 33 6.77 -8.79 -8.43
N LEU A 34 7.45 -7.64 -8.42
CA LEU A 34 7.43 -6.69 -9.52
C LEU A 34 8.48 -6.97 -10.61
N GLY A 35 9.40 -7.92 -10.37
CA GLY A 35 10.51 -8.24 -11.27
C GLY A 35 11.48 -7.08 -11.51
N LYS A 36 11.58 -6.11 -10.59
CA LYS A 36 12.43 -4.92 -10.75
C LYS A 36 13.01 -4.42 -9.44
N VAL A 37 14.09 -3.66 -9.56
CA VAL A 37 14.72 -2.99 -8.43
C VAL A 37 13.88 -1.81 -7.97
N LEU A 38 13.52 -1.82 -6.69
CA LEU A 38 12.73 -0.79 -6.05
C LEU A 38 13.61 0.17 -5.26
N ASN A 39 13.41 1.46 -5.44
CA ASN A 39 14.10 2.50 -4.68
C ASN A 39 13.26 2.97 -3.50
N LYS A 40 13.89 3.59 -2.49
CA LYS A 40 13.18 4.22 -1.35
C LYS A 40 12.20 5.32 -1.78
N ARG A 41 12.42 5.90 -2.96
CA ARG A 41 11.52 6.89 -3.58
C ARG A 41 10.39 6.26 -4.40
N SER A 42 10.51 4.98 -4.73
CA SER A 42 9.46 4.24 -5.44
C SER A 42 8.23 4.16 -4.56
N ARG A 43 7.07 4.43 -5.15
CA ARG A 43 5.77 4.27 -4.51
C ARG A 43 4.88 3.38 -5.36
N VAL A 44 4.07 2.57 -4.69
CA VAL A 44 3.11 1.69 -5.35
C VAL A 44 1.69 2.16 -5.04
N CYS A 45 0.85 2.23 -6.07
CA CYS A 45 -0.56 2.62 -5.96
C CYS A 45 -1.33 1.51 -5.21
N GLY A 46 -2.33 1.91 -4.40
CA GLY A 46 -3.15 0.99 -3.61
C GLY A 46 -3.89 -0.05 -4.44
N ASP A 47 -4.15 0.23 -5.73
CA ASP A 47 -4.77 -0.71 -6.68
C ASP A 47 -3.98 -2.02 -6.84
N HIS A 48 -2.67 -2.01 -6.60
CA HIS A 48 -1.84 -3.22 -6.67
C HIS A 48 -1.83 -4.03 -5.39
N PHE A 49 -2.59 -3.65 -4.37
CA PHE A 49 -2.71 -4.44 -3.15
C PHE A 49 -4.13 -4.93 -3.02
N GLU A 50 -4.28 -6.10 -2.41
CA GLU A 50 -5.60 -6.54 -2.02
C GLU A 50 -6.20 -5.54 -1.02
N PRO A 51 -7.52 -5.25 -1.11
CA PRO A 51 -8.19 -4.40 -0.15
C PRO A 51 -8.02 -4.90 1.29
N GLN A 52 -7.82 -6.21 1.47
CA GLN A 52 -7.61 -6.89 2.74
C GLN A 52 -6.24 -6.58 3.38
N ASP A 53 -5.24 -6.34 2.53
CA ASP A 53 -3.90 -5.95 2.94
C ASP A 53 -3.81 -4.46 3.31
N ILE A 54 -4.77 -3.66 2.84
CA ILE A 54 -4.85 -2.24 3.17
C ILE A 54 -5.64 -2.06 4.46
N ILE A 55 -4.91 -1.72 5.52
CA ILE A 55 -5.46 -1.30 6.80
C ILE A 55 -5.92 0.16 6.65
N ASN A 56 -7.20 0.33 6.33
CA ASN A 56 -7.88 1.63 6.27
C ASN A 56 -8.50 2.04 7.60
N THR A 57 -8.66 1.10 8.53
CA THR A 57 -9.35 1.30 9.80
C THR A 57 -8.55 0.67 10.93
N TRP A 58 -8.65 1.24 12.12
CA TRP A 58 -8.19 0.59 13.34
C TRP A 58 -9.36 0.42 14.28
N VAL A 59 -9.36 -0.71 14.99
CA VAL A 59 -10.37 -1.06 15.97
C VAL A 59 -9.83 -0.69 17.34
N SER A 60 -10.64 0.01 18.12
CA SER A 60 -10.33 0.42 19.49
C SER A 60 -11.45 -0.05 20.43
N GLY A 61 -11.07 -0.39 21.66
CA GLY A 61 -11.98 -0.87 22.71
C GLY A 61 -12.10 -2.40 22.77
N GLU A 62 -12.61 -2.87 23.90
CA GLU A 62 -12.92 -4.28 24.18
C GLU A 62 -14.41 -4.45 24.53
N GLY A 63 -14.97 -5.60 24.18
CA GLY A 63 -16.37 -5.96 24.49
C GLY A 63 -17.41 -5.09 23.77
N SER A 64 -18.38 -4.57 24.52
CA SER A 64 -19.51 -3.77 24.03
C SER A 64 -19.14 -2.35 23.59
N SER A 65 -17.93 -1.89 23.92
CA SER A 65 -17.43 -0.56 23.57
C SER A 65 -16.49 -0.56 22.35
N LYS A 66 -16.58 -1.59 21.49
CA LYS A 66 -15.74 -1.71 20.29
C LYS A 66 -16.20 -0.71 19.23
N TYR A 67 -15.29 0.15 18.77
CA TYR A 67 -15.54 1.07 17.68
C TYR A 67 -14.43 1.05 16.64
N THR A 68 -14.80 1.33 15.39
CA THR A 68 -13.89 1.31 14.23
C THR A 68 -13.64 2.75 13.78
N ILE A 69 -12.38 3.15 13.70
CA ILE A 69 -11.99 4.49 13.23
C ILE A 69 -11.27 4.39 11.89
N CYS A 70 -11.70 5.18 10.91
CA CYS A 70 -11.01 5.32 9.64
C CYS A 70 -9.68 6.08 9.80
N LEU A 71 -8.59 5.48 9.33
CA LEU A 71 -7.26 6.08 9.32
C LEU A 71 -7.18 7.16 8.24
N LYS A 72 -6.69 8.35 8.62
CA LYS A 72 -6.36 9.42 7.65
C LYS A 72 -5.26 9.01 6.66
N LYS A 73 -4.37 8.10 7.07
CA LYS A 73 -3.32 7.51 6.24
C LYS A 73 -3.44 5.99 6.30
N PRO A 74 -3.91 5.34 5.22
CA PRO A 74 -3.94 3.88 5.14
C PRO A 74 -2.54 3.30 5.38
N ARG A 75 -2.48 2.11 5.96
CA ARG A 75 -1.25 1.34 6.15
C ARG A 75 -1.37 -0.01 5.46
N LEU A 76 -0.24 -0.58 5.05
CA LEU A 76 -0.21 -1.97 4.58
C LEU A 76 0.01 -2.92 5.75
N ARG A 77 -0.61 -4.09 5.68
CA ARG A 77 -0.30 -5.23 6.55
C ARG A 77 1.17 -5.63 6.41
N SER A 78 1.76 -6.07 7.50
CA SER A 78 3.10 -6.66 7.49
C SER A 78 3.11 -7.87 6.58
N GLY A 79 3.97 -7.86 5.55
CA GLY A 79 4.07 -8.95 4.58
C GLY A 79 3.19 -8.82 3.34
N ALA A 80 2.38 -7.75 3.23
CA ALA A 80 1.64 -7.45 2.01
C ALA A 80 2.61 -7.24 0.83
N VAL A 81 2.30 -7.84 -0.32
CA VAL A 81 3.11 -7.79 -1.54
C VAL A 81 2.25 -7.24 -2.67
N PRO A 82 2.76 -6.31 -3.49
CA PRO A 82 2.02 -5.79 -4.62
C PRO A 82 1.84 -6.86 -5.69
N LEU A 83 0.65 -6.89 -6.28
CA LEU A 83 0.26 -7.75 -7.38
C LEU A 83 0.36 -6.95 -8.69
N LEU A 84 0.90 -7.61 -9.72
CA LEU A 84 0.96 -7.08 -11.09
C LEU A 84 -0.40 -7.31 -11.77
N TYR A 85 -1.35 -6.42 -11.52
CA TYR A 85 -2.58 -6.29 -12.30
C TYR A 85 -2.52 -5.04 -13.17
#